data_AF-A0A848UIJ7-F1
#
_entry.id   AF-A0A848UIJ7-F1
#
_cell.length_a   1.000
_cell.length_b   1.000
_cell.length_c   1.000
_cell.angle_alpha   90.00
_cell.angle_beta   90.00
_cell.angle_gamma   90.00
#
_symmetry.space_group_name_H-M   'P 1'
#
loop_
_entity.id
_entity.type
_entity.pdbx_description
1 polymer ?
#
loop_
_entity_poly.entity_id
_entity_poly.type
_entity_poly.pdbx_seq_one_letter_code
_entity_poly.pdbx_strand_id
1 'polypeptide(L)'
;MPTGLATLAVAGVVLAVPEAGADAARRTESPSIAFEADAAVDALERWTETANPLDYVRYVQLRDETAALTEADLELDRNSLRVVWAEAPIEKQQVVLNAVSQLGVPYEYLASEPGVGFDCSGLTIWAFERAGVEIPRVSRDQIAAAEATDRESAEPGDLVYYPGHISLYLGVDTMIHAPNSGSNVRIAPLPDRSLRFGDAAVTALDTEPSLMDRALAVAK
;
A
#
# COMPACT_ATOMS: atom_id res chain seq x y z
N MET A 1 56.11 -10.51 -35.77
CA MET A 1 55.36 -9.50 -34.98
C MET A 1 54.89 -8.45 -35.98
N PRO A 2 53.58 -8.11 -36.08
CA PRO A 2 52.53 -8.29 -35.09
C PRO A 2 51.41 -9.27 -35.53
N THR A 3 50.84 -9.92 -34.53
CA THR A 3 49.56 -10.63 -34.53
C THR A 3 48.42 -9.61 -34.52
N GLY A 4 47.58 -9.59 -35.55
CA GLY A 4 46.33 -8.83 -35.57
C GLY A 4 45.20 -9.68 -35.00
N LEU A 5 44.75 -9.33 -33.79
CA LEU A 5 43.51 -9.87 -33.20
C LEU A 5 42.32 -9.39 -34.04
N ALA A 6 41.54 -10.32 -34.57
CA ALA A 6 40.24 -10.03 -35.14
C ALA A 6 39.26 -9.76 -33.98
N THR A 7 38.83 -8.51 -33.84
CA THR A 7 37.77 -8.09 -32.94
C THR A 7 36.45 -8.67 -33.43
N LEU A 8 35.86 -9.60 -32.68
CA LEU A 8 34.50 -10.07 -32.92
C LEU A 8 33.53 -8.95 -32.50
N ALA A 9 32.99 -8.22 -33.47
CA ALA A 9 31.89 -7.29 -33.22
C ALA A 9 30.60 -8.10 -33.04
N VAL A 10 30.14 -8.25 -31.80
CA VAL A 10 28.79 -8.75 -31.51
C VAL A 10 27.85 -7.59 -31.78
N ALA A 11 27.10 -7.65 -32.87
CA ALA A 11 26.02 -6.72 -33.15
C ALA A 11 24.95 -6.87 -32.04
N GLY A 12 24.95 -5.94 -31.10
CA GLY A 12 23.88 -5.82 -30.12
C GLY A 12 22.59 -5.48 -30.85
N VAL A 13 21.62 -6.40 -30.81
CA VAL A 13 20.23 -6.06 -31.13
C VAL A 13 19.77 -5.13 -30.01
N VAL A 14 19.80 -3.83 -30.25
CA VAL A 14 19.06 -2.87 -29.44
C VAL A 14 17.60 -3.09 -29.81
N LEU A 15 16.90 -3.91 -29.04
CA LEU A 15 15.45 -3.89 -29.01
C LEU A 15 15.09 -2.50 -28.49
N ALA A 16 14.60 -1.64 -29.38
CA ALA A 16 13.93 -0.43 -29.00
C ALA A 16 12.76 -0.83 -28.10
N VAL A 17 12.89 -0.56 -26.80
CA VAL A 17 11.75 -0.56 -25.89
C VAL A 17 10.86 0.56 -26.40
N PRO A 18 9.59 0.29 -26.78
CA PRO A 18 8.70 1.38 -27.15
C PRO A 18 8.61 2.33 -25.96
N GLU A 19 8.91 3.61 -26.17
CA GLU A 19 8.64 4.62 -25.16
C GLU A 19 7.17 4.49 -24.77
N ALA A 20 6.93 4.28 -23.47
CA ALA A 20 5.61 4.08 -22.92
C ALA A 20 4.73 5.25 -23.34
N GLY A 21 3.73 4.96 -24.17
CA GLY A 21 2.72 5.94 -24.55
C GLY A 21 2.00 6.38 -23.30
N ALA A 22 1.97 7.69 -23.06
CA ALA A 22 1.12 8.32 -22.09
C ALA A 22 -0.36 8.08 -22.47
N ASP A 23 -0.99 7.02 -21.96
CA ASP A 23 -2.45 6.92 -21.96
C ASP A 23 -2.98 5.84 -20.98
N ALA A 24 -3.86 6.27 -20.07
CA ALA A 24 -4.50 5.53 -18.98
C ALA A 24 -3.58 4.96 -17.87
N ALA A 25 -3.37 5.76 -16.83
CA ALA A 25 -3.04 5.34 -15.46
C ALA A 25 -3.53 3.91 -15.14
N ARG A 26 -2.61 2.93 -15.17
CA ARG A 26 -2.94 1.53 -14.90
C ARG A 26 -3.55 1.40 -13.52
N ARG A 27 -4.47 0.44 -13.39
CA ARG A 27 -5.11 0.09 -12.14
C ARG A 27 -4.95 -1.41 -11.96
N THR A 28 -4.84 -1.87 -10.73
CA THR A 28 -4.80 -3.31 -10.44
C THR A 28 -5.83 -3.71 -9.40
N GLU A 29 -6.43 -4.87 -9.66
CA GLU A 29 -7.38 -5.60 -8.81
C GLU A 29 -6.84 -7.03 -8.59
N SER A 30 -5.52 -7.20 -8.64
CA SER A 30 -4.87 -8.50 -8.77
C SER A 30 -5.04 -9.38 -7.53
N PRO A 31 -5.61 -10.59 -7.67
CA PRO A 31 -5.74 -11.54 -6.57
C PRO A 31 -4.40 -12.03 -6.02
N SER A 32 -3.33 -12.06 -6.84
CA SER A 32 -2.01 -12.49 -6.36
C SER A 32 -1.37 -11.42 -5.47
N ILE A 33 -1.59 -10.14 -5.76
CA ILE A 33 -1.14 -9.04 -4.88
C ILE A 33 -1.91 -9.11 -3.56
N ALA A 34 -3.24 -9.31 -3.63
CA ALA A 34 -4.08 -9.47 -2.44
C ALA A 34 -3.59 -10.61 -1.54
N PHE A 35 -3.34 -11.78 -2.13
CA PHE A 35 -2.84 -12.96 -1.43
C PHE A 35 -1.49 -12.73 -0.76
N GLU A 36 -0.53 -12.08 -1.44
CA GLU A 36 0.78 -11.82 -0.87
C GLU A 36 0.70 -10.81 0.29
N ALA A 37 -0.17 -9.80 0.15
CA ALA A 37 -0.42 -8.82 1.21
C ALA A 37 -1.05 -9.46 2.45
N ASP A 38 -2.03 -10.35 2.26
CA ASP A 38 -2.66 -11.12 3.34
C ASP A 38 -1.63 -11.96 4.11
N ALA A 39 -0.75 -12.66 3.37
CA ALA A 39 0.34 -13.41 3.97
C ALA A 39 1.32 -12.51 4.75
N ALA A 40 1.57 -11.28 4.27
CA ALA A 40 2.42 -10.31 4.96
C ALA A 40 1.79 -9.90 6.31
N VAL A 41 0.49 -9.60 6.31
CA VAL A 41 -0.27 -9.27 7.53
C VAL A 41 -0.22 -10.43 8.53
N ASP A 42 -0.49 -11.66 8.09
CA ASP A 42 -0.40 -12.87 8.91
C ASP A 42 1.00 -13.07 9.53
N ALA A 43 2.07 -12.76 8.78
CA ALA A 43 3.43 -12.84 9.28
C ALA A 43 3.73 -11.77 10.34
N LEU A 44 3.24 -10.55 10.13
CA LEU A 44 3.38 -9.47 11.10
C LEU A 44 2.65 -9.80 12.41
N GLU A 45 1.43 -10.32 12.32
CA GLU A 45 0.64 -10.70 13.49
C GLU A 45 1.31 -11.79 14.30
N ARG A 46 1.75 -12.87 13.65
CA ARG A 46 2.51 -13.94 14.32
C ARG A 46 3.77 -13.42 14.98
N TRP A 47 4.48 -12.47 14.35
CA TRP A 47 5.62 -11.83 14.98
C TRP A 47 5.23 -11.03 16.23
N THR A 48 4.15 -10.25 16.20
CA THR A 48 3.69 -9.50 17.38
C THR A 48 3.26 -10.39 18.53
N GLU A 49 2.75 -11.59 18.24
CA GLU A 49 2.28 -12.56 19.24
C GLU A 49 3.41 -13.40 19.84
N THR A 50 4.44 -13.72 19.05
CA THR A 50 5.48 -14.71 19.43
C THR A 50 6.87 -14.11 19.61
N ALA A 51 7.08 -12.88 19.14
CA ALA A 51 8.38 -12.23 19.00
C ALA A 51 9.43 -13.06 18.23
N ASN A 52 9.00 -14.06 17.44
CA ASN A 52 9.89 -14.90 16.66
C ASN A 52 10.55 -14.10 15.53
N PRO A 53 11.89 -13.96 15.49
CA PRO A 53 12.56 -13.18 14.46
C PRO A 53 12.33 -13.69 13.02
N LEU A 54 12.04 -14.99 12.86
CA LEU A 54 11.75 -15.55 11.53
C LEU A 54 10.43 -15.04 10.95
N ASP A 55 9.45 -14.73 11.80
CA ASP A 55 8.16 -14.20 11.36
C ASP A 55 8.31 -12.74 10.91
N TYR A 56 9.15 -11.97 11.58
CA TYR A 56 9.52 -10.62 11.13
C TYR A 56 10.27 -10.63 9.80
N VAL A 57 11.24 -11.53 9.63
CA VAL A 57 11.96 -11.68 8.34
C VAL A 57 10.98 -12.07 7.23
N ARG A 58 10.04 -12.98 7.52
CA ARG A 58 9.02 -13.38 6.56
C ARG A 58 8.09 -12.21 6.21
N TYR A 59 7.68 -11.42 7.18
CA TYR A 59 6.90 -10.19 6.98
C TYR A 59 7.60 -9.22 6.02
N VAL A 60 8.88 -8.89 6.28
CA VAL A 60 9.64 -7.96 5.43
C VAL A 60 9.74 -8.47 3.99
N GLN A 61 10.00 -9.76 3.80
CA GLN A 61 10.06 -10.37 2.47
C GLN A 61 8.72 -10.25 1.73
N LEU A 62 7.63 -10.59 2.42
CA LEU A 62 6.28 -10.57 1.85
C LEU A 62 5.85 -9.15 1.50
N ARG A 63 6.06 -8.18 2.39
CA ARG A 63 5.80 -6.76 2.11
C ARG A 63 6.54 -6.29 0.86
N ASP A 64 7.83 -6.61 0.75
CA ASP A 64 8.66 -6.22 -0.39
C ASP A 64 8.19 -6.90 -1.69
N GLU A 65 7.73 -8.15 -1.61
CA GLU A 65 7.17 -8.89 -2.75
C GLU A 65 5.82 -8.32 -3.19
N THR A 66 4.92 -8.00 -2.26
CA THR A 66 3.65 -7.29 -2.54
C THR A 66 3.91 -5.96 -3.26
N ALA A 67 4.87 -5.17 -2.78
CA ALA A 67 5.25 -3.91 -3.41
C ALA A 67 5.77 -4.13 -4.84
N ALA A 68 6.67 -5.11 -5.03
CA ALA A 68 7.25 -5.41 -6.35
C ALA A 68 6.20 -5.91 -7.36
N LEU A 69 5.25 -6.74 -6.91
CA LEU A 69 4.12 -7.18 -7.75
C LEU A 69 3.23 -5.99 -8.13
N THR A 70 2.97 -5.08 -7.19
CA THR A 70 2.20 -3.86 -7.44
C THR A 70 2.89 -2.94 -8.44
N GLU A 71 4.20 -2.74 -8.30
CA GLU A 71 5.01 -1.98 -9.27
C GLU A 71 4.91 -2.58 -10.67
N ALA A 72 5.03 -3.91 -10.79
CA ALA A 72 4.96 -4.60 -12.07
C ALA A 72 3.59 -4.45 -12.75
N ASP A 73 2.51 -4.62 -11.99
CA ASP A 73 1.14 -4.47 -12.51
C ASP A 73 0.84 -3.04 -12.98
N LEU A 74 1.32 -2.05 -12.22
CA LEU A 74 1.12 -0.63 -12.50
C LEU A 74 2.14 -0.04 -13.49
N GLU A 75 3.15 -0.81 -13.88
CA GLU A 75 4.30 -0.34 -14.68
C GLU A 75 5.04 0.85 -14.04
N LEU A 76 5.19 0.80 -12.72
CA LEU A 76 5.99 1.78 -11.98
C LEU A 76 7.48 1.44 -12.08
N ASP A 77 8.29 2.45 -11.78
CA ASP A 77 9.74 2.26 -11.65
C ASP A 77 10.05 1.21 -10.58
N ARG A 78 11.03 0.35 -10.89
CA ARG A 78 11.45 -0.71 -9.97
C ARG A 78 11.91 -0.13 -8.63
N ASN A 79 11.44 -0.74 -7.55
CA ASN A 79 11.69 -0.38 -6.15
C ASN A 79 11.03 0.92 -5.68
N SER A 80 10.23 1.59 -6.52
CA SER A 80 9.60 2.86 -6.16
C SER A 80 8.61 2.71 -5.00
N LEU A 81 7.73 1.70 -5.00
CA LEU A 81 6.85 1.36 -3.89
C LEU A 81 7.60 0.61 -2.78
N ARG A 82 8.51 -0.30 -3.15
CA ARG A 82 9.24 -1.10 -2.16
C ARG A 82 10.00 -0.21 -1.16
N VAL A 83 10.66 0.84 -1.64
CA VAL A 83 11.43 1.75 -0.78
C VAL A 83 10.50 2.53 0.15
N VAL A 84 9.48 3.19 -0.38
CA VAL A 84 8.57 4.01 0.45
C VAL A 84 7.77 3.17 1.44
N TRP A 85 7.37 1.94 1.09
CA TRP A 85 6.72 1.03 2.04
C TRP A 85 7.70 0.54 3.10
N ALA A 86 8.98 0.35 2.77
CA ALA A 86 9.98 -0.07 3.76
C ALA A 86 10.34 1.02 4.77
N GLU A 87 10.28 2.28 4.35
CA GLU A 87 10.64 3.45 5.16
C GLU A 87 9.48 3.95 6.03
N ALA A 88 8.22 3.67 5.66
CA ALA A 88 7.06 4.03 6.46
C ALA A 88 7.10 3.38 7.86
N PRO A 89 6.52 4.01 8.90
CA PRO A 89 6.32 3.36 10.20
C PRO A 89 5.60 2.00 10.06
N ILE A 90 5.95 1.01 10.89
CA ILE A 90 5.43 -0.36 10.77
C ILE A 90 3.90 -0.43 10.90
N GLU A 91 3.30 0.46 11.67
CA GLU A 91 1.85 0.60 11.80
C GLU A 91 1.22 1.10 10.49
N LYS A 92 1.84 2.08 9.82
CA LYS A 92 1.40 2.55 8.50
C LYS A 92 1.59 1.46 7.42
N GLN A 93 2.67 0.69 7.49
CA GLN A 93 2.87 -0.49 6.64
C GLN A 93 1.73 -1.50 6.81
N GLN A 94 1.32 -1.76 8.05
CA GLN A 94 0.20 -2.65 8.35
C GLN A 94 -1.11 -2.12 7.75
N VAL A 95 -1.43 -0.83 7.92
CA VAL A 95 -2.64 -0.22 7.32
C VAL A 95 -2.65 -0.39 5.79
N VAL A 96 -1.52 -0.12 5.13
CA VAL A 96 -1.38 -0.33 3.69
C VAL A 96 -1.64 -1.79 3.31
N LEU A 97 -0.95 -2.73 3.96
CA LEU A 97 -1.06 -4.16 3.63
C LEU A 97 -2.45 -4.72 3.91
N ASN A 98 -3.11 -4.27 4.98
CA ASN A 98 -4.51 -4.60 5.25
C ASN A 98 -5.36 -4.20 4.05
N ALA A 99 -5.34 -2.93 3.64
CA ALA A 99 -6.15 -2.49 2.52
C ALA A 99 -5.81 -3.25 1.22
N VAL A 100 -4.53 -3.51 0.96
CA VAL A 100 -4.07 -4.24 -0.24
C VAL A 100 -4.52 -5.70 -0.22
N SER A 101 -4.65 -6.34 0.94
CA SER A 101 -5.20 -7.71 1.04
C SER A 101 -6.66 -7.81 0.61
N GLN A 102 -7.36 -6.67 0.51
CA GLN A 102 -8.74 -6.59 0.05
C GLN A 102 -8.88 -6.26 -1.45
N LEU A 103 -7.79 -6.28 -2.22
CA LEU A 103 -7.88 -6.07 -3.67
C LEU A 103 -8.84 -7.05 -4.35
N GLY A 104 -9.67 -6.52 -5.24
CA GLY A 104 -10.70 -7.29 -5.95
C GLY A 104 -11.99 -7.52 -5.16
N VAL A 105 -12.08 -7.14 -3.88
CA VAL A 105 -13.33 -7.20 -3.11
C VAL A 105 -14.35 -6.22 -3.69
N PRO A 106 -15.62 -6.61 -3.92
CA PRO A 106 -16.63 -5.73 -4.51
C PRO A 106 -16.90 -4.46 -3.69
N TYR A 107 -17.29 -3.39 -4.38
CA TYR A 107 -17.86 -2.23 -3.71
C TYR A 107 -19.26 -2.55 -3.19
N GLU A 108 -19.51 -2.25 -1.92
CA GLU A 108 -20.85 -2.32 -1.31
C GLU A 108 -21.10 -1.10 -0.41
N TYR A 109 -22.23 -0.43 -0.65
CA TYR A 109 -22.58 0.80 0.07
C TYR A 109 -22.81 0.53 1.55
N LEU A 110 -22.21 1.37 2.42
CA LEU A 110 -22.24 1.22 3.88
C LEU A 110 -21.56 -0.05 4.42
N ALA A 111 -20.82 -0.78 3.58
CA ALA A 111 -20.11 -2.00 4.01
C ALA A 111 -18.66 -1.71 4.45
N SER A 112 -18.19 -2.55 5.36
CA SER A 112 -16.81 -2.61 5.87
C SER A 112 -16.45 -4.07 6.20
N GLU A 113 -16.80 -5.00 5.32
CA GLU A 113 -16.72 -6.43 5.58
C GLU A 113 -15.64 -7.09 4.70
N PRO A 114 -14.54 -7.58 5.30
CA PRO A 114 -13.41 -8.15 4.56
C PRO A 114 -13.82 -9.35 3.72
N GLY A 115 -13.32 -9.41 2.48
CA GLY A 115 -13.67 -10.46 1.51
C GLY A 115 -15.10 -10.41 0.95
N VAL A 116 -15.97 -9.55 1.48
CA VAL A 116 -17.39 -9.48 1.10
C VAL A 116 -17.70 -8.17 0.37
N GLY A 117 -17.44 -7.02 1.01
CA GLY A 117 -17.83 -5.74 0.45
C GLY A 117 -17.33 -4.52 1.23
N PHE A 118 -16.94 -3.48 0.51
CA PHE A 118 -16.50 -2.21 1.09
C PHE A 118 -17.08 -0.99 0.38
N ASP A 119 -17.39 0.08 1.11
CA ASP A 119 -17.39 1.43 0.55
C ASP A 119 -16.06 2.15 0.81
N CYS A 120 -15.91 3.35 0.25
CA CYS A 120 -14.65 4.10 0.29
C CYS A 120 -14.12 4.28 1.72
N SER A 121 -14.94 4.80 2.64
CA SER A 121 -14.53 4.96 4.02
C SER A 121 -14.52 3.64 4.77
N GLY A 122 -15.41 2.69 4.45
CA GLY A 122 -15.46 1.34 5.02
C GLY A 122 -14.15 0.58 4.90
N LEU A 123 -13.51 0.66 3.72
CA LEU A 123 -12.18 0.09 3.49
C LEU A 123 -11.13 0.73 4.42
N THR A 124 -11.14 2.06 4.52
CA THR A 124 -10.17 2.76 5.38
C THR A 124 -10.38 2.43 6.86
N ILE A 125 -11.62 2.45 7.38
CA ILE A 125 -11.85 2.13 8.80
C ILE A 125 -11.34 0.74 9.10
N TRP A 126 -11.69 -0.25 8.25
CA TRP A 126 -11.30 -1.62 8.50
C TRP A 126 -9.76 -1.80 8.49
N ALA A 127 -9.07 -1.12 7.55
CA ALA A 127 -7.61 -1.17 7.48
C ALA A 127 -6.93 -0.54 8.71
N PHE A 128 -7.45 0.58 9.20
CA PHE A 128 -6.96 1.25 10.42
C PHE A 128 -7.31 0.46 11.69
N GLU A 129 -8.54 -0.02 11.83
CA GLU A 129 -8.99 -0.83 12.98
C GLU A 129 -8.13 -2.07 13.15
N ARG A 130 -7.75 -2.72 12.04
CA ARG A 130 -6.89 -3.90 12.05
C ARG A 130 -5.44 -3.59 12.47
N ALA A 131 -5.01 -2.33 12.33
CA ALA A 131 -3.77 -1.80 12.88
C ALA A 131 -3.93 -1.20 14.30
N GLY A 132 -5.11 -1.34 14.91
CA GLY A 132 -5.40 -0.83 16.26
C GLY A 132 -5.72 0.67 16.32
N VAL A 133 -6.05 1.29 15.18
CA VAL A 133 -6.36 2.72 15.08
C VAL A 133 -7.85 2.92 14.80
N GLU A 134 -8.55 3.58 15.72
CA GLU A 134 -9.96 3.93 15.51
C GLU A 134 -10.07 5.25 14.73
N ILE A 135 -10.85 5.24 13.65
CA ILE A 135 -11.17 6.43 12.86
C ILE A 135 -12.68 6.56 12.63
N PRO A 136 -13.21 7.77 12.38
CA PRO A 136 -14.63 7.96 12.09
C PRO A 136 -15.12 7.12 10.90
N ARG A 137 -16.40 6.72 10.88
CA ARG A 137 -16.98 5.94 9.76
C ARG A 137 -17.11 6.74 8.45
N VAL A 138 -17.28 8.05 8.56
CA VAL A 138 -17.63 8.94 7.44
C VAL A 138 -16.36 9.58 6.87
N SER A 139 -16.16 9.49 5.56
CA SER A 139 -14.97 9.99 4.85
C SER A 139 -14.58 11.43 5.19
N ARG A 140 -15.55 12.35 5.26
CA ARG A 140 -15.30 13.76 5.60
C ARG A 140 -14.80 13.93 7.04
N ASP A 141 -15.26 13.07 7.96
CA ASP A 141 -14.94 13.16 9.38
C ASP A 141 -13.57 12.52 9.63
N GLN A 142 -13.21 11.47 8.87
CA GLN A 142 -11.87 10.88 8.87
C GLN A 142 -10.79 11.91 8.51
N ILE A 143 -10.91 12.58 7.37
CA ILE A 143 -9.93 13.60 6.96
C ILE A 143 -10.00 14.88 7.83
N ALA A 144 -11.06 15.07 8.60
CA ALA A 144 -11.15 16.20 9.55
C ALA A 144 -10.47 15.87 10.88
N ALA A 145 -10.44 14.59 11.26
CA ALA A 145 -9.76 14.10 12.46
C ALA A 145 -8.25 13.88 12.24
N ALA A 146 -7.82 13.58 11.01
CA ALA A 146 -6.42 13.38 10.66
C ALA A 146 -5.59 14.67 10.79
N GLU A 147 -4.31 14.53 11.13
CA GLU A 147 -3.33 15.61 11.04
C GLU A 147 -3.11 15.96 9.57
N ALA A 148 -3.19 17.24 9.21
CA ALA A 148 -3.07 17.66 7.81
C ALA A 148 -1.63 17.50 7.31
N THR A 149 -1.48 16.87 6.15
CA THR A 149 -0.20 16.65 5.47
C THR A 149 -0.26 17.23 4.06
N ASP A 150 0.89 17.58 3.49
CA ASP A 150 1.01 18.01 2.09
C ASP A 150 1.34 16.81 1.19
N ARG A 151 1.09 16.91 -0.11
CA ARG A 151 1.33 15.78 -1.04
C ARG A 151 2.80 15.33 -1.03
N GLU A 152 3.71 16.28 -0.87
CA GLU A 152 5.16 16.08 -0.88
C GLU A 152 5.67 15.39 0.40
N SER A 153 4.92 15.49 1.51
CA SER A 153 5.25 14.84 2.78
C SER A 153 4.34 13.66 3.10
N ALA A 154 3.35 13.37 2.24
CA ALA A 154 2.45 12.25 2.43
C ALA A 154 3.23 10.92 2.40
N GLU A 155 2.94 10.07 3.37
CA GLU A 155 3.56 8.75 3.51
C GLU A 155 2.57 7.65 3.13
N PRO A 156 3.04 6.47 2.71
CA PRO A 156 2.17 5.30 2.58
C PRO A 156 1.37 5.08 3.88
N GLY A 157 0.06 4.91 3.77
CA GLY A 157 -0.85 4.78 4.91
C GLY A 157 -1.60 6.08 5.26
N ASP A 158 -1.19 7.24 4.73
CA ASP A 158 -1.95 8.48 4.90
C ASP A 158 -3.28 8.45 4.15
N LEU A 159 -4.28 9.16 4.67
CA LEU A 159 -5.56 9.34 4.00
C LEU A 159 -5.43 10.31 2.83
N VAL A 160 -6.07 9.98 1.71
CA VAL A 160 -6.25 10.89 0.58
C VAL A 160 -7.73 11.14 0.37
N TYR A 161 -8.12 12.40 0.33
CA TYR A 161 -9.51 12.81 0.29
C TYR A 161 -9.79 13.80 -0.84
N TYR A 162 -10.97 13.67 -1.42
CA TYR A 162 -11.63 14.72 -2.20
C TYR A 162 -13.14 14.67 -1.92
N PRO A 163 -13.90 15.74 -2.19
CA PRO A 163 -15.33 15.78 -1.87
C PRO A 163 -16.09 14.53 -2.34
N GLY A 164 -16.61 13.78 -1.37
CA GLY A 164 -17.39 12.56 -1.61
C GLY A 164 -16.61 11.24 -1.62
N HIS A 165 -15.28 11.24 -1.42
CA HIS A 165 -14.47 10.03 -1.49
C HIS A 165 -13.23 10.08 -0.59
N ILE A 166 -12.81 8.92 -0.12
CA ILE A 166 -11.55 8.76 0.61
C ILE A 166 -10.84 7.48 0.19
N SER A 167 -9.53 7.50 0.31
CA SER A 167 -8.62 6.42 -0.06
C SER A 167 -7.38 6.42 0.84
N LEU A 168 -6.55 5.40 0.72
CA LEU A 168 -5.24 5.34 1.36
C LEU A 168 -4.15 5.61 0.34
N TYR A 169 -3.20 6.49 0.67
CA TYR A 169 -2.01 6.74 -0.11
C TYR A 169 -1.07 5.54 -0.02
N LEU A 170 -0.50 5.14 -1.15
CA LEU A 170 0.48 4.05 -1.21
C LEU A 170 1.90 4.55 -1.50
N GLY A 171 2.10 5.87 -1.64
CA GLY A 171 3.32 6.43 -2.21
C GLY A 171 3.26 6.55 -3.73
N VAL A 172 4.26 7.24 -4.29
CA VAL A 172 4.51 7.37 -5.74
C VAL A 172 3.26 7.71 -6.56
N ASP A 173 2.45 8.65 -6.04
CA ASP A 173 1.21 9.09 -6.68
C ASP A 173 0.18 7.98 -6.94
N THR A 174 0.16 6.96 -6.09
CA THR A 174 -0.83 5.87 -6.12
C THR A 174 -1.65 5.79 -4.84
N MET A 175 -2.86 5.26 -4.96
CA MET A 175 -3.79 5.06 -3.85
C MET A 175 -4.56 3.75 -4.00
N ILE A 176 -5.00 3.19 -2.88
CA ILE A 176 -5.98 2.09 -2.85
C ILE A 176 -7.34 2.60 -2.37
N HIS A 177 -8.40 2.16 -3.03
CA HIS A 177 -9.77 2.60 -2.72
C HIS A 177 -10.85 1.61 -3.15
N ALA A 178 -12.03 1.72 -2.54
CA ALA A 178 -13.29 1.18 -3.04
C ALA A 178 -14.07 2.32 -3.74
N PRO A 179 -14.02 2.44 -5.09
CA PRO A 179 -14.37 3.68 -5.78
C PRO A 179 -15.86 3.99 -5.86
N ASN A 180 -16.70 3.02 -6.23
CA ASN A 180 -18.14 3.17 -6.42
C ASN A 180 -18.81 1.83 -6.76
N SER A 181 -20.14 1.82 -6.74
CA SER A 181 -20.96 0.67 -7.13
C SER A 181 -20.60 0.15 -8.52
N GLY A 182 -20.45 -1.17 -8.64
CA GLY A 182 -20.09 -1.84 -9.88
C GLY A 182 -18.58 -1.93 -10.14
N SER A 183 -17.76 -1.42 -9.22
CA SER A 183 -16.30 -1.59 -9.21
C SER A 183 -15.87 -2.43 -8.00
N ASN A 184 -14.58 -2.80 -7.97
CA ASN A 184 -13.96 -3.46 -6.83
C ASN A 184 -12.92 -2.56 -6.15
N VAL A 185 -12.46 -2.97 -4.98
CA VAL A 185 -11.25 -2.44 -4.34
C VAL A 185 -10.08 -2.60 -5.30
N ARG A 186 -9.38 -1.49 -5.57
CA ARG A 186 -8.29 -1.44 -6.55
C ARG A 186 -7.23 -0.44 -6.18
N ILE A 187 -6.02 -0.67 -6.67
CA ILE A 187 -4.97 0.36 -6.69
C ILE A 187 -5.11 1.17 -7.98
N ALA A 188 -5.01 2.48 -7.88
CA ALA A 188 -5.04 3.41 -9.00
C ALA A 188 -4.15 4.62 -8.72
N PRO A 189 -3.67 5.31 -9.77
CA PRO A 189 -3.05 6.61 -9.61
C PRO A 189 -4.00 7.62 -8.97
N LEU A 190 -3.39 8.60 -8.31
CA LEU A 190 -4.11 9.74 -7.77
C LEU A 190 -4.91 10.44 -8.88
N PRO A 191 -6.18 10.79 -8.65
CA PRO A 191 -6.99 11.44 -9.66
C PRO A 191 -6.53 12.89 -9.84
N ASP A 192 -6.65 13.39 -11.07
CA ASP A 192 -6.41 14.82 -11.38
C ASP A 192 -7.53 15.70 -10.80
N ARG A 193 -7.37 16.10 -9.54
CA ARG A 193 -8.26 16.99 -8.78
C ARG A 193 -7.54 17.55 -7.56
N SER A 194 -8.18 18.52 -6.89
CA SER A 194 -7.71 18.99 -5.59
C SER A 194 -7.85 17.86 -4.56
N LEU A 195 -6.72 17.44 -4.00
CA LEU A 195 -6.64 16.41 -2.96
C LEU A 195 -6.27 17.04 -1.62
N ARG A 196 -6.75 16.42 -0.54
CA ARG A 196 -6.27 16.66 0.82
C ARG A 196 -5.61 15.39 1.32
N PHE A 197 -4.47 15.52 1.96
CA PHE A 197 -3.77 14.43 2.61
C PHE A 197 -3.88 14.59 4.13
N GLY A 198 -3.86 13.47 4.85
CA GLY A 198 -3.77 13.55 6.30
C GLY A 198 -3.32 12.25 6.95
N ASP A 199 -2.50 12.40 7.98
CA ASP A 199 -2.02 11.31 8.82
C ASP A 199 -3.07 11.00 9.90
N ALA A 200 -3.71 9.83 9.77
CA ALA A 200 -4.66 9.34 10.77
C ALA A 200 -3.98 8.44 11.82
N ALA A 201 -2.73 8.01 11.62
CA ALA A 201 -2.00 7.16 12.54
C ALA A 201 -1.49 7.93 13.76
N VAL A 202 -1.12 9.21 13.61
CA VAL A 202 -0.66 10.07 14.72
C VAL A 202 -1.69 10.16 15.86
N THR A 203 -2.98 10.06 15.55
CA THR A 203 -4.05 10.18 16.57
C THR A 203 -4.11 8.96 17.52
N ALA A 204 -3.58 7.79 17.13
CA ALA A 204 -3.66 6.55 17.90
C ALA A 204 -2.31 6.11 18.52
N LEU A 205 -1.19 6.52 17.94
CA LEU A 205 0.15 6.13 18.40
C LEU A 205 0.56 6.74 19.76
N ASP A 206 -0.18 7.72 20.27
CA ASP A 206 0.09 8.35 21.57
C ASP A 206 -0.47 7.57 22.78
N THR A 207 -1.36 6.59 22.57
CA THR A 207 -2.09 5.94 23.67
C THR A 207 -1.78 4.46 23.90
N GLU A 208 -1.31 3.72 22.90
CA GLU A 208 -1.02 2.29 23.00
C GLU A 208 0.46 1.99 22.69
N PRO A 209 1.05 0.92 23.26
CA PRO A 209 2.42 0.51 22.91
C PRO A 209 2.52 0.17 21.41
N SER A 210 3.59 0.65 20.77
CA SER A 210 3.85 0.37 19.34
C SER A 210 3.90 -1.13 19.05
N LEU A 211 3.76 -1.54 17.78
CA LEU A 211 3.90 -2.95 17.39
C LEU A 211 5.26 -3.51 17.82
N MET A 212 6.30 -2.69 17.76
CA MET A 212 7.64 -3.04 18.21
C MET A 212 7.68 -3.24 19.73
N ASP A 213 7.09 -2.34 20.52
CA ASP A 213 7.05 -2.45 21.98
C ASP A 213 6.30 -3.71 22.42
N ARG A 214 5.21 -4.06 21.73
CA ARG A 214 4.44 -5.28 21.95
C ARG A 214 5.28 -6.54 21.72
N ALA A 215 5.96 -6.61 20.58
CA ALA A 215 6.85 -7.75 20.28
C ALA A 215 8.01 -7.85 21.29
N LEU A 216 8.62 -6.72 21.67
CA LEU A 216 9.69 -6.69 22.68
C LEU A 216 9.21 -7.10 24.08
N ALA A 217 7.94 -6.87 24.41
CA ALA A 217 7.36 -7.31 25.68
C ALA A 217 7.18 -8.83 25.75
N VAL A 218 6.85 -9.48 24.64
CA VAL A 218 6.70 -10.95 24.53
C VAL A 218 8.06 -11.66 24.60
N ALA A 219 9.12 -11.05 24.09
CA ALA A 219 10.47 -11.65 24.05
C ALA A 219 11.19 -11.76 25.42
N LYS A 220 10.62 -11.18 26.48
CA LYS A 220 11.22 -11.12 27.84
C LYS A 220 10.73 -12.26 28.72
#